data_AF-A0A975P3S1-F1
#
_entry.id   AF-A0A975P3S1-F1
#
_cell.length_a   1.000
_cell.length_b   1.000
_cell.length_c   1.000
_cell.angle_alpha   90.00
_cell.angle_beta   90.00
_cell.angle_gamma   90.00
#
_symmetry.space_group_name_H-M   'P 1'
#
loop_
_entity.id
_entity.type
_entity.pdbx_description
1 polymer ?
#
loop_
_entity_poly.entity_id
_entity_poly.type
_entity_poly.pdbx_seq_one_letter_code
_entity_poly.pdbx_strand_id
1 'polypeptide(L)'
;MVKVEDIQQYGKEQFETVVASATTLQNGIQAIASAYGDYTKKSFEDTKSMVEKLSGVKSLDKAIEVQTEFAKSAYETFVAESQKIAGLYTDLAKQTFKPFEGLVSKFTPAASN
;
A
#
# COMPACT_ATOMS: atom_id res chain seq x y z
N MET A 1 -38.12 -26.66 2.67
CA MET A 1 -37.34 -27.37 1.64
C MET A 1 -36.37 -26.37 1.05
N VAL A 2 -35.07 -26.60 1.20
CA VAL A 2 -34.05 -25.80 0.49
C VAL A 2 -34.16 -26.17 -0.99
N LYS A 3 -34.35 -25.19 -1.88
CA LYS A 3 -34.47 -25.46 -3.32
C LYS A 3 -33.08 -25.65 -3.92
N VAL A 4 -32.98 -26.47 -4.96
CA VAL A 4 -31.72 -26.67 -5.71
C VAL A 4 -31.24 -25.35 -6.31
N GLU A 5 -32.15 -24.46 -6.72
CA GLU A 5 -31.81 -23.12 -7.20
C GLU A 5 -31.12 -22.25 -6.13
N ASP A 6 -31.54 -22.35 -4.86
CA ASP A 6 -30.94 -21.59 -3.74
C ASP A 6 -29.49 -22.06 -3.49
N ILE A 7 -29.22 -23.36 -3.59
CA ILE A 7 -27.88 -23.94 -3.45
C ILE A 7 -26.98 -23.51 -4.61
N GLN A 8 -27.51 -23.50 -5.84
CA GLN A 8 -26.76 -23.05 -7.01
C GLN A 8 -26.43 -21.55 -6.96
N GLN A 9 -27.38 -20.70 -6.58
CA GLN A 9 -27.13 -19.26 -6.41
C GLN A 9 -26.10 -19.00 -5.31
N TYR A 10 -26.25 -19.65 -4.15
CA TYR A 10 -25.29 -19.54 -3.07
C TYR A 10 -23.87 -19.94 -3.50
N GLY A 11 -23.72 -21.06 -4.21
CA GLY A 11 -22.42 -21.49 -4.75
C GLY A 11 -21.80 -20.47 -5.72
N LYS A 12 -22.63 -19.84 -6.55
CA LYS A 12 -22.18 -18.80 -7.49
C LYS A 12 -21.73 -17.52 -6.77
N GLU A 13 -22.50 -17.04 -5.79
CA GLU A 13 -22.13 -15.87 -4.98
C GLU A 13 -20.82 -16.10 -4.21
N GLN A 14 -20.62 -17.30 -3.65
CA GLN A 14 -19.37 -17.66 -2.97
C GLN A 14 -18.19 -17.65 -3.95
N PHE A 15 -18.36 -18.20 -5.16
CA PHE A 15 -17.33 -18.18 -6.19
C PHE A 15 -16.96 -16.75 -6.62
N GLU A 16 -17.96 -15.90 -6.90
CA GLU A 16 -17.75 -14.50 -7.25
C GLU A 16 -17.03 -13.73 -6.13
N THR A 17 -17.39 -14.00 -4.86
CA THR A 17 -16.75 -13.41 -3.69
C THR A 17 -15.27 -13.81 -3.56
N VAL A 18 -14.96 -15.09 -3.80
CA VAL A 18 -13.58 -15.60 -3.77
C VAL A 18 -12.74 -14.98 -4.88
N VAL A 19 -13.26 -14.92 -6.11
CA VAL A 19 -12.57 -14.30 -7.25
C VAL A 19 -12.30 -12.82 -6.98
N ALA A 20 -13.30 -12.08 -6.50
CA ALA A 20 -13.14 -10.66 -6.15
C ALA A 20 -12.09 -10.44 -5.05
N SER A 21 -12.06 -11.32 -4.04
CA SER A 21 -11.07 -11.27 -2.95
C SER A 21 -9.65 -11.54 -3.46
N ALA A 22 -9.48 -12.54 -4.34
CA ALA A 22 -8.19 -12.85 -4.94
C ALA A 22 -7.66 -11.70 -5.80
N THR A 23 -8.51 -11.11 -6.64
CA THR A 23 -8.14 -9.92 -7.44
C THR A 23 -7.75 -8.73 -6.56
N THR A 24 -8.49 -8.50 -5.48
CA THR A 24 -8.21 -7.41 -4.55
C THR A 24 -6.85 -7.58 -3.85
N LEU A 25 -6.57 -8.79 -3.36
CA LEU A 25 -5.26 -9.14 -2.77
C LEU A 25 -4.12 -8.95 -3.78
N GLN A 26 -4.30 -9.46 -5.01
CA GLN A 26 -3.30 -9.33 -6.07
C GLN A 26 -2.99 -7.85 -6.37
N ASN A 27 -4.04 -7.02 -6.52
CA ASN A 27 -3.88 -5.60 -6.77
C ASN A 27 -3.19 -4.87 -5.60
N GLY A 28 -3.54 -5.20 -4.36
CA GLY A 28 -2.90 -4.63 -3.18
C GLY A 28 -1.41 -4.95 -3.11
N ILE A 29 -1.03 -6.21 -3.37
CA ILE A 29 0.38 -6.64 -3.43
C ILE A 29 1.11 -5.90 -4.56
N GLN A 30 0.50 -5.80 -5.74
CA GLN A 30 1.10 -5.08 -6.87
C GLN A 30 1.30 -3.59 -6.55
N ALA A 31 0.34 -2.94 -5.90
CA ALA A 31 0.45 -1.55 -5.48
C ALA A 31 1.60 -1.34 -4.48
N ILE A 32 1.77 -2.25 -3.51
CA ILE A 32 2.89 -2.22 -2.57
C ILE A 32 4.22 -2.38 -3.31
N ALA A 33 4.33 -3.36 -4.21
CA ALA A 33 5.53 -3.58 -5.00
C ALA A 33 5.90 -2.34 -5.85
N SER A 34 4.89 -1.72 -6.49
CA SER A 34 5.06 -0.48 -7.23
C SER A 34 5.55 0.66 -6.33
N ALA A 35 4.99 0.83 -5.12
CA ALA A 35 5.43 1.88 -4.20
C ALA A 35 6.90 1.72 -3.78
N TYR A 36 7.37 0.50 -3.51
CA TYR A 36 8.80 0.24 -3.27
C TYR A 36 9.66 0.53 -4.50
N GLY A 37 9.17 0.19 -5.70
CA GLY A 37 9.84 0.52 -6.96
C GLY A 37 9.99 2.04 -7.16
N ASP A 38 8.91 2.79 -6.94
CA ASP A 38 8.90 4.26 -7.02
C ASP A 38 9.89 4.87 -6.03
N TYR A 39 9.87 4.44 -4.76
CA TYR A 39 10.80 4.94 -3.74
C TYR A 39 12.26 4.65 -4.10
N THR A 40 12.55 3.45 -4.62
CA THR A 40 13.90 3.08 -5.08
C THR A 40 14.37 3.98 -6.22
N LYS A 41 13.49 4.21 -7.21
CA LYS A 41 13.77 5.09 -8.34
C LYS A 41 14.05 6.53 -7.87
N LYS A 42 13.20 7.05 -6.98
CA LYS A 42 13.37 8.39 -6.41
C LYS A 42 14.69 8.53 -5.64
N SER A 43 15.03 7.54 -4.82
CA SER A 43 16.30 7.51 -4.08
C SER A 43 17.52 7.53 -5.01
N PHE A 44 17.44 6.81 -6.13
CA PHE A 44 18.49 6.81 -7.15
C PHE A 44 18.61 8.18 -7.85
N GLU A 45 17.49 8.79 -8.23
CA GLU A 45 17.48 10.12 -8.85
C GLU A 45 18.05 11.20 -7.91
N ASP A 46 17.68 11.17 -6.62
CA ASP A 46 18.19 12.11 -5.62
C ASP A 46 19.70 11.94 -5.40
N THR A 47 20.17 10.69 -5.32
CA THR A 47 21.61 10.38 -5.19
C THR A 47 22.39 10.84 -6.42
N LYS A 48 21.87 10.59 -7.62
CA LYS A 48 22.47 11.07 -8.86
C LYS A 48 22.59 12.59 -8.84
N SER A 49 21.54 13.31 -8.45
CA SER A 49 21.56 14.76 -8.34
C SER A 49 22.60 15.26 -7.33
N MET A 50 22.74 14.59 -6.18
CA MET A 50 23.79 14.89 -5.20
C MET A 50 25.19 14.75 -5.81
N VAL A 51 25.46 13.65 -6.52
CA VAL A 51 26.77 13.40 -7.16
C VAL A 51 27.07 14.46 -8.23
N GLU A 52 26.09 14.80 -9.06
CA GLU A 52 26.23 15.85 -10.08
C GLU A 52 26.56 17.19 -9.43
N LYS A 53 25.81 17.59 -8.40
CA LYS A 53 26.06 18.84 -7.65
C LYS A 53 27.45 18.82 -6.99
N LEU A 54 27.82 17.74 -6.31
CA LEU A 54 29.13 17.62 -5.66
C LEU A 54 30.29 17.67 -6.65
N SER A 55 30.13 17.16 -7.86
CA SER A 55 31.17 17.23 -8.89
C SER A 55 31.50 18.67 -9.33
N GLY A 56 30.55 19.61 -9.14
CA GLY A 56 30.68 21.00 -9.56
C GLY A 56 31.14 21.98 -8.47
N VAL A 57 31.18 21.59 -7.20
CA VAL A 57 31.56 22.49 -6.10
C VAL A 57 33.08 22.63 -5.95
N LYS A 58 33.54 23.83 -5.57
CA LYS A 58 34.98 24.16 -5.46
C LYS A 58 35.45 24.45 -4.03
N SER A 59 34.56 24.30 -3.05
CA SER A 59 34.85 24.57 -1.63
C SER A 59 34.08 23.63 -0.73
N LEU A 60 34.61 23.41 0.48
CA LEU A 60 34.00 22.54 1.48
C LEU A 60 32.64 23.06 1.95
N ASP A 61 32.49 24.38 2.14
CA ASP A 61 31.21 24.98 2.54
C ASP A 61 30.09 24.64 1.54
N LYS A 62 30.39 24.68 0.23
CA LYS A 62 29.42 24.31 -0.81
C LYS A 62 29.15 22.81 -0.86
N ALA A 63 30.13 21.97 -0.55
CA ALA A 63 29.90 20.53 -0.41
C ALA A 63 28.96 20.22 0.78
N ILE A 64 29.12 20.92 1.90
CA ILE A 64 28.26 20.79 3.09
C ILE A 64 26.83 21.24 2.77
N GLU A 65 26.65 22.36 2.05
CA GLU A 65 25.34 22.80 1.57
C GLU A 65 24.65 21.71 0.75
N VAL A 66 25.33 21.15 -0.27
CA VAL A 66 24.78 20.09 -1.12
C VAL A 66 24.40 18.84 -0.31
N GLN A 67 25.25 18.44 0.64
CA GLN A 67 24.97 17.28 1.48
C GLN A 67 23.79 17.53 2.44
N THR A 68 23.66 18.75 2.96
CA THR A 68 22.53 19.15 3.81
C THR A 68 21.22 19.15 3.02
N GLU A 69 21.23 19.68 1.80
CA GLU A 69 20.08 19.62 0.89
C GLU A 69 19.66 18.18 0.59
N PHE A 70 20.63 17.32 0.27
CA PHE A 70 20.37 15.90 0.03
C PHE A 70 19.77 15.23 1.27
N ALA A 71 20.35 15.44 2.45
CA ALA A 71 19.85 14.85 3.69
C ALA A 71 18.41 15.28 4.00
N LYS A 72 18.08 16.56 3.79
CA LYS A 72 16.72 17.07 3.94
C LYS A 72 15.75 16.42 2.94
N SER A 73 16.12 16.40 1.66
CA SER A 73 15.30 15.77 0.60
C SER A 73 15.08 14.28 0.86
N ALA A 74 16.14 13.56 1.23
CA ALA A 74 16.07 12.14 1.53
C ALA A 74 15.14 11.87 2.73
N TYR A 75 15.18 12.71 3.76
CA TYR A 75 14.28 12.60 4.91
C TYR A 75 12.82 12.85 4.52
N GLU A 76 12.54 13.92 3.78
CA GLU A 76 11.18 14.25 3.31
C GLU A 76 10.60 13.12 2.43
N THR A 77 11.40 12.63 1.48
CA THR A 77 11.04 11.49 0.63
C THR A 77 10.78 10.23 1.46
N PHE A 78 11.67 9.90 2.40
CA PHE A 78 11.51 8.72 3.25
C PHE A 78 10.21 8.75 4.05
N VAL A 79 9.89 9.88 4.67
CA VAL A 79 8.65 10.04 5.45
C VAL A 79 7.43 9.87 4.55
N ALA A 80 7.40 10.55 3.40
CA ALA A 80 6.28 10.49 2.47
C ALA A 80 6.05 9.07 1.92
N GLU A 81 7.10 8.40 1.44
CA GLU A 81 6.99 7.05 0.88
C GLU A 81 6.69 6.01 1.96
N SER A 82 7.22 6.16 3.18
CA SER A 82 6.87 5.28 4.30
C SER A 82 5.39 5.40 4.67
N GLN A 83 4.85 6.63 4.70
CA GLN A 83 3.42 6.85 4.94
C GLN A 83 2.55 6.24 3.83
N LYS A 84 2.96 6.39 2.56
CA LYS A 84 2.28 5.77 1.41
C LYS A 84 2.26 4.24 1.53
N ILE A 85 3.40 3.62 1.79
CA ILE A 85 3.52 2.16 1.94
C ILE A 85 2.69 1.67 3.14
N ALA A 86 2.75 2.36 4.29
CA ALA A 86 1.92 2.02 5.45
C ALA A 86 0.42 2.12 5.16
N GLY A 87 0.00 3.13 4.38
CA GLY A 87 -1.36 3.28 3.88
C GLY A 87 -1.79 2.08 3.02
N LEU A 88 -0.94 1.65 2.08
CA LEU A 88 -1.23 0.49 1.22
C LEU A 88 -1.39 -0.80 2.01
N TYR A 89 -0.54 -1.05 3.01
CA TYR A 89 -0.71 -2.21 3.90
C TYR A 89 -1.99 -2.13 4.72
N THR A 90 -2.35 -0.93 5.20
CA THR A 90 -3.59 -0.70 5.93
C THR A 90 -4.81 -1.00 5.06
N ASP A 91 -4.79 -0.54 3.81
CA ASP A 91 -5.89 -0.76 2.87
C ASP A 91 -6.00 -2.23 2.45
N LEU A 92 -4.87 -2.91 2.25
CA LEU A 92 -4.85 -4.35 2.01
C LEU A 92 -5.45 -5.13 3.18
N ALA A 93 -5.09 -4.77 4.42
CA ALA A 93 -5.65 -5.38 5.61
C ALA A 93 -7.17 -5.16 5.68
N LYS A 94 -7.65 -3.92 5.52
CA LYS A 94 -9.09 -3.60 5.51
C LYS A 94 -9.84 -4.42 4.46
N GLN A 95 -9.30 -4.51 3.24
CA GLN A 95 -9.91 -5.27 2.15
C GLN A 95 -9.98 -6.77 2.46
N THR A 96 -8.94 -7.32 3.08
CA THR A 96 -8.87 -8.72 3.50
C THR A 96 -9.84 -9.03 4.64
N PHE A 97 -10.03 -8.10 5.58
CA PHE A 97 -10.91 -8.28 6.74
C PHE A 97 -12.38 -7.90 6.50
N LYS A 98 -12.68 -7.15 5.43
CA LYS A 98 -14.03 -6.71 5.06
C LYS A 98 -15.09 -7.82 5.03
N PRO A 99 -14.82 -9.04 4.50
CA PRO A 99 -15.80 -10.13 4.53
C PRO A 99 -16.23 -10.56 5.94
N PHE A 100 -15.41 -10.30 6.96
CA PHE A 100 -15.69 -10.66 8.35
C PHE A 100 -16.56 -9.63 9.09
N GLU A 101 -16.59 -8.37 8.64
CA GLU A 101 -17.47 -7.33 9.22
C GLU A 101 -18.96 -7.72 9.09
N GLY A 102 -19.35 -8.33 7.96
CA GLY A 102 -20.71 -8.84 7.73
C GLY A 102 -21.03 -10.15 8.46
N LEU A 103 -20.01 -10.89 8.92
CA LEU A 103 -20.19 -12.08 9.75
C LEU A 103 -20.51 -11.69 11.20
N VAL A 104 -19.86 -10.66 11.75
CA VAL A 104 -20.13 -10.17 13.11
C VAL A 104 -21.58 -9.71 13.25
N SER A 105 -22.15 -9.04 12.24
CA SER A 105 -23.56 -8.63 12.24
C SER A 105 -24.55 -9.80 12.12
N LYS A 106 -24.13 -10.93 11.52
CA LYS A 106 -24.93 -12.18 11.48
C LYS A 106 -24.87 -12.99 12.78
N PHE A 107 -23.83 -12.82 13.60
CA PHE A 107 -23.62 -13.56 14.86
C PHE A 107 -23.86 -12.74 16.12
N THR A 108 -24.14 -11.44 16.00
CA THR A 108 -24.65 -10.64 17.12
C THR A 108 -26.13 -11.02 17.29
N PRO A 109 -26.55 -11.60 18.43
CA PRO A 109 -27.97 -11.81 18.68
C PRO A 109 -28.63 -10.44 18.62
N ALA A 110 -29.71 -10.29 17.84
CA ALA A 110 -30.56 -9.12 17.96
C ALA A 110 -30.88 -8.95 19.46
N ALA A 111 -30.42 -7.85 20.05
CA ALA A 111 -30.74 -7.53 21.43
C ALA A 111 -32.26 -7.63 21.56
N SER A 112 -32.70 -8.60 22.35
CA SER A 112 -34.09 -8.91 22.61
C SER A 112 -34.68 -7.72 23.34
N ASN A 113 -35.57 -6.99 22.68
CA ASN A 113 -36.50 -6.03 23.29
C ASN A 113 -37.89 -6.30 22.72
#